data_AF-A0A521RTL2-F1
#
_entry.id   AF-A0A521RTL2-F1
#
_cell.length_a   1.000
_cell.length_b   1.000
_cell.length_c   1.000
_cell.angle_alpha   90.00
_cell.angle_beta   90.00
_cell.angle_gamma   90.00
#
_symmetry.space_group_name_H-M   'P 1'
#
loop_
_entity.id
_entity.type
_entity.pdbx_description
1 polymer ?
#
loop_
_entity_poly.entity_id
_entity_poly.type
_entity_poly.pdbx_seq_one_letter_code
_entity_poly.pdbx_strand_id
1 'polypeptide(L)' 'LWGYVFEPLKNKIHFAEFVLDRELDTVVWPGGADFAPEFLYQKLRPDYVLRSTPKNGAA' A
#
# COMPACT_ATOMS: atom_id res chain seq x y z
N LEU A 1 7.57 9.83 0.19
CA LEU A 1 7.20 9.22 -1.11
C LEU A 1 7.10 10.37 -2.08
N TRP A 2 7.95 10.38 -3.10
CA TRP A 2 8.07 11.49 -4.05
C TRP A 2 7.93 10.92 -5.45
N GLY A 3 7.09 11.52 -6.29
CA GLY A 3 6.82 11.05 -7.64
C GLY A 3 5.46 11.51 -8.14
N TYR A 4 5.34 11.70 -9.45
CA TYR A 4 4.13 12.22 -10.10
C TYR A 4 2.85 11.45 -9.74
N VAL A 5 2.98 10.14 -9.55
CA VAL A 5 1.87 9.23 -9.20
C VAL A 5 1.33 9.47 -7.78
N PHE A 6 2.16 9.92 -6.84
CA PHE A 6 1.75 10.13 -5.43
C PHE A 6 1.42 11.58 -5.08
N GLU A 7 1.83 12.54 -5.91
CA GLU A 7 1.59 13.97 -5.68
C GLU A 7 0.10 14.31 -5.51
N PRO A 8 -0.84 13.75 -6.31
CA PRO A 8 -2.28 14.00 -6.14
C PRO A 8 -2.83 13.58 -4.77
N LEU A 9 -2.20 12.58 -4.14
CA LEU A 9 -2.65 12.02 -2.86
C LEU A 9 -2.46 12.98 -1.68
N LYS A 10 -1.75 14.10 -1.86
CA LYS A 10 -1.68 15.18 -0.87
C LYS A 10 -3.02 15.92 -0.71
N ASN A 11 -3.88 15.87 -1.72
CA ASN A 11 -5.23 16.41 -1.64
C ASN A 11 -6.17 15.37 -1.01
N LYS A 12 -6.90 15.76 0.04
CA LYS A 12 -7.82 14.86 0.76
C LYS A 12 -8.98 14.32 -0.08
N ILE A 13 -9.44 15.09 -1.07
CA ILE A 13 -10.53 14.66 -1.96
C ILE A 13 -10.02 13.50 -2.82
N HIS A 14 -8.86 13.68 -3.49
CA HIS A 14 -8.23 12.61 -4.27
C HIS A 14 -7.79 11.43 -3.39
N PHE A 15 -7.30 11.71 -2.19
CA PHE A 15 -6.93 10.66 -1.24
C PHE A 15 -8.12 9.76 -0.88
N ALA A 16 -9.36 10.27 -0.87
CA ALA A 16 -10.55 9.49 -0.56
C ALA A 16 -11.05 8.60 -1.71
N GLU A 17 -10.45 8.71 -2.92
CA GLU A 17 -10.88 7.98 -4.12
C GLU A 17 -10.29 6.56 -4.24
N PHE A 18 -9.68 6.04 -3.17
CA PHE A 18 -9.05 4.72 -3.22
C PHE A 18 -10.07 3.59 -3.37
N VAL A 19 -9.62 2.50 -4.00
CA VAL A 19 -10.33 1.23 -4.09
C VAL A 19 -9.40 0.09 -3.69
N LEU A 20 -9.98 -1.07 -3.41
CA LEU A 20 -9.22 -2.30 -3.16
C LEU A 20 -8.98 -3.02 -4.50
N ASP A 21 -7.72 -3.17 -4.87
CA ASP A 21 -7.31 -4.11 -5.91
C ASP A 21 -7.30 -5.52 -5.31
N ARG A 22 -8.17 -6.40 -5.81
CA ARG A 22 -8.30 -7.78 -5.32
C ARG A 22 -7.34 -8.76 -5.99
N GLU A 23 -6.73 -8.37 -7.10
CA GLU A 23 -5.72 -9.19 -7.77
C GLU A 23 -4.37 -9.03 -7.07
N LEU A 24 -4.03 -7.80 -6.70
CA LEU A 24 -2.77 -7.47 -6.05
C LEU A 24 -2.88 -7.37 -4.52
N ASP A 25 -4.09 -7.44 -3.97
CA ASP A 25 -4.40 -7.21 -2.55
C ASP A 25 -3.85 -5.86 -2.03
N THR A 26 -3.94 -4.81 -2.86
CA THR A 26 -3.45 -3.46 -2.54
C THR A 26 -4.56 -2.42 -2.47
N VAL A 27 -4.30 -1.32 -1.75
CA VAL A 27 -5.12 -0.11 -1.83
C VAL A 27 -4.61 0.73 -2.99
N VAL A 28 -5.43 1.00 -4.00
CA VAL A 28 -5.04 1.68 -5.23
C VAL A 28 -5.88 2.93 -5.50
N TRP A 29 -5.26 3.96 -6.06
CA TRP A 29 -5.88 5.22 -6.48
C TRP A 29 -5.95 5.35 -8.00
N PRO A 30 -6.87 6.18 -8.53
CA PRO A 30 -6.81 6.63 -9.91
C PRO A 30 -5.42 7.20 -10.25
N GLY A 31 -4.83 6.76 -11.36
CA GLY A 31 -3.46 7.12 -11.74
C GLY A 31 -2.39 6.11 -11.34
N GLY A 32 -2.77 4.96 -10.77
CA GLY A 32 -1.89 3.81 -10.58
C GLY A 32 -1.01 3.88 -9.33
N ALA A 33 -1.33 4.77 -8.39
CA ALA A 33 -0.67 4.79 -7.10
C ALA A 33 -1.26 3.68 -6.23
N ASP A 34 -0.43 2.80 -5.68
CA ASP A 34 -0.88 1.73 -4.79
C ASP A 34 -0.03 1.63 -3.53
N PHE A 35 -0.64 1.08 -2.49
CA PHE A 35 0.04 0.66 -1.26
C PHE A 35 -0.42 -0.73 -0.86
N ALA A 36 0.55 -1.61 -0.62
CA ALA A 36 0.31 -2.86 0.07
C ALA A 36 -0.16 -2.59 1.52
N PRO A 37 -1.11 -3.35 2.06
CA PRO A 37 -1.60 -3.19 3.43
C PRO A 37 -0.46 -3.20 4.46
N GLU A 38 0.52 -4.10 4.32
CA GLU A 38 1.63 -4.26 5.26
C GLU A 38 2.47 -2.98 5.37
N PHE A 39 2.68 -2.28 4.24
CA PHE A 39 3.39 -1.00 4.22
C PHE A 39 2.64 0.07 5.04
N LEU A 40 1.32 0.15 4.87
CA LEU A 40 0.48 1.08 5.64
C LEU A 40 0.51 0.73 7.13
N TYR A 41 0.40 -0.56 7.48
CA TYR A 41 0.49 -1.01 8.86
C TYR A 41 1.83 -0.65 9.50
N GLN A 42 2.97 -0.88 8.81
CA GLN A 42 4.29 -0.47 9.32
C GLN A 42 4.39 1.04 9.59
N LYS A 43 3.69 1.88 8.82
CA LYS A 43 3.70 3.33 9.00
C LYS A 43 2.78 3.82 10.11
N LEU A 44 1.62 3.18 10.27
CA LEU A 44 0.57 3.63 11.19
C LEU A 44 0.62 2.94 12.56
N ARG A 45 1.31 1.79 12.65
CA ARG A 45 1.39 0.96 13.84
C ARG A 45 2.86 0.73 14.22
N PRO A 46 3.39 1.45 15.23
CA PRO A 46 4.78 1.30 15.68
C PRO A 46 5.12 -0.12 16.16
N ASP A 47 4.11 -0.87 16.60
CA ASP A 47 4.18 -2.24 17.08
C ASP A 47 4.08 -3.29 15.97
N TYR A 48 3.73 -2.88 14.75
CA TYR A 48 3.57 -3.81 13.63
C TYR A 48 4.93 -4.19 13.04
N VAL A 49 5.27 -5.47 13.18
CA VAL A 49 6.45 -6.08 12.56
C VAL A 49 5.97 -6.97 11.42
N LEU A 50 6.32 -6.60 10.19
CA LEU A 50 6.10 -7.45 9.03
C LEU A 50 6.94 -8.73 9.21
N ARG A 51 6.26 -9.85 9.47
CA ARG A 51 6.92 -11.15 9.52
C ARG A 51 7.10 -11.63 8.10
N SER A 52 8.34 -11.64 7.61
CA SER A 52 8.68 -12.43 6.44
C SER A 52 8.41 -13.90 6.79
N THR A 53 7.37 -14.49 6.22
CA THR A 53 7.27 -15.96 6.19
C THR A 53 8.55 -16.48 5.53
N PRO A 54 9.29 -17.42 6.15
CA PRO A 54 10.28 -18.16 5.39
C PRO A 54 9.52 -18.85 4.27
N LYS A 55 9.95 -18.69 3.02
CA LYS A 55 9.56 -19.63 1.96
C LYS A 55 10.18 -20.99 2.32
N ASN A 56 9.54 -21.73 3.22
CA ASN A 56 9.81 -23.15 3.39
C ASN A 56 9.07 -23.88 2.27
N GLY A 57 9.82 -24.38 1.29
CA GLY A 57 9.33 -25.34 0.31
C GLY A 57 9.36 -24.88 -1.13
N ALA A 58 10.55 -24.75 -1.71
CA ALA A 58 10.78 -25.17 -3.09
C ALA A 58 12.16 -25.85 -3.10
N ALA A 59 12.12 -27.17 -2.94
CA ALA A 59 13.23 -28.07 -3.27
C ALA A 59 13.38 -28.15 -4.79
#